data_AF-A0A528TI97-F1
#
_entry.id   AF-A0A528TI97-F1
#
_cell.length_a   1.000
_cell.length_b   1.000
_cell.length_c   1.000
_cell.angle_alpha   90.00
_cell.angle_beta   90.00
_cell.angle_gamma   90.00
#
_symmetry.space_group_name_H-M   'P 1'
#
loop_
_entity.id
_entity.type
_entity.pdbx_description
1 polymer ?
#
loop_
_entity_poly.entity_id
_entity_poly.type
_entity_poly.pdbx_seq_one_letter_code
_entity_poly.pdbx_strand_id
1 'polypeptide(L)'
;LASTDVAAAILALLDAPRLNYRHYNIGSGSSQTIGEIIAWAKERIPALKVEVTPGEDANIVQDVSLKGGMWGAYDIARIMRDTAWRPRPGKEAFHAYMDWISANETK
;
A
#
# COMPACT_ATOMS: atom_id res chain seq x y z
N LEU A 1 -1.30 -1.15 0.68
CA LEU A 1 -1.61 -2.15 1.75
C LEU A 1 -1.67 -3.53 1.13
N ALA A 2 -1.51 -4.59 1.90
CA ALA A 2 -1.66 -5.97 1.44
C ALA A 2 -3.10 -6.48 1.63
N SER A 3 -3.46 -7.57 0.95
CA SER A 3 -4.77 -8.22 1.09
C SER A 3 -5.06 -8.69 2.53
N THR A 4 -4.03 -9.08 3.28
CA THR A 4 -4.14 -9.44 4.70
C THR A 4 -4.51 -8.25 5.58
N ASP A 5 -4.08 -7.03 5.24
CA ASP A 5 -4.50 -5.82 5.96
C ASP A 5 -5.99 -5.52 5.70
N VAL A 6 -6.49 -5.80 4.49
CA VAL A 6 -7.93 -5.69 4.16
C VAL A 6 -8.74 -6.70 4.98
N ALA A 7 -8.29 -7.95 5.07
CA ALA A 7 -8.96 -8.96 5.88
C ALA A 7 -9.06 -8.53 7.35
N ALA A 8 -7.96 -8.02 7.92
CA ALA A 8 -7.95 -7.48 9.28
C ALA A 8 -8.91 -6.29 9.48
N ALA A 9 -9.03 -5.41 8.48
CA ALA A 9 -9.97 -4.30 8.52
C ALA A 9 -11.44 -4.78 8.49
N ILE A 10 -11.74 -5.79 7.69
CA ILE A 10 -13.09 -6.40 7.62
C ILE A 10 -13.46 -7.02 8.97
N LEU A 11 -12.54 -7.77 9.58
CA LEU A 11 -12.76 -8.36 10.92
C LEU A 11 -13.02 -7.26 11.95
N ALA A 12 -12.22 -6.18 11.94
CA ALA A 12 -12.43 -5.06 12.86
C ALA A 12 -13.80 -4.36 12.68
N LEU A 13 -14.33 -4.31 11.44
CA LEU A 13 -15.67 -3.78 11.18
C LEU A 13 -16.78 -4.72 11.67
N LEU A 14 -16.58 -6.05 11.56
CA LEU A 14 -17.52 -7.05 12.05
C LEU A 14 -17.57 -7.09 13.58
N ASP A 15 -16.43 -6.88 14.24
CA ASP A 15 -16.31 -6.89 15.71
C ASP A 15 -16.71 -5.55 16.35
N ALA A 16 -16.92 -4.50 15.56
CA ALA A 16 -17.25 -3.18 16.08
C ALA A 16 -18.62 -3.21 16.78
N PRO A 17 -18.72 -2.77 18.05
CA PRO A 17 -20.00 -2.75 18.78
C PRO A 17 -21.07 -1.88 18.11
N ARG A 18 -20.63 -0.88 17.34
CA ARG A 18 -21.47 0.03 16.58
C ARG A 18 -20.70 0.61 15.40
N LEU A 19 -21.35 0.67 14.25
CA LEU A 19 -20.87 1.35 13.05
C LEU A 19 -21.70 2.61 12.81
N ASN A 20 -21.05 3.76 12.69
CA ASN A 20 -21.71 5.06 12.48
C ASN A 20 -21.86 5.42 11.00
N TYR A 21 -21.31 4.63 10.09
CA TYR A 21 -21.30 4.89 8.65
C TYR A 21 -21.71 3.65 7.85
N ARG A 22 -22.21 3.87 6.64
CA ARG A 22 -22.52 2.81 5.68
C ARG A 22 -21.33 2.38 4.82
N HIS A 23 -20.32 3.24 4.72
CA HIS A 23 -19.16 3.05 3.85
C HIS A 23 -17.88 3.45 4.58
N TYR A 24 -16.88 2.58 4.47
CA TYR A 24 -15.56 2.72 5.07
C TYR A 24 -14.50 2.53 3.99
N ASN A 25 -13.58 3.49 3.86
CA ASN A 25 -12.41 3.32 3.02
C ASN A 25 -11.41 2.45 3.76
N ILE A 26 -10.93 1.39 3.12
CA ILE A 26 -9.82 0.58 3.59
C ILE A 26 -8.61 0.93 2.72
N GLY A 27 -7.69 1.69 3.30
CA GLY A 27 -6.57 2.28 2.58
C GLY A 27 -5.36 2.49 3.50
N SER A 28 -4.22 2.87 2.92
CA SER A 28 -3.00 3.22 3.67
C SER A 28 -3.10 4.55 4.42
N GLY A 29 -4.11 5.39 4.14
CA GLY A 29 -4.20 6.75 4.67
C GLY A 29 -3.09 7.69 4.23
N SER A 30 -2.22 7.25 3.31
CA SER A 30 -1.02 7.94 2.86
C SER A 30 -0.69 7.53 1.42
N SER A 31 -0.17 8.48 0.64
CA SER A 31 0.39 8.21 -0.68
C SER A 31 1.84 7.74 -0.54
N GLN A 32 2.30 6.96 -1.52
CA GLN A 32 3.70 6.53 -1.62
C GLN A 32 4.21 6.90 -3.01
N THR A 33 5.46 7.33 -3.07
CA THR A 33 6.17 7.66 -4.31
C THR A 33 6.87 6.43 -4.87
N ILE A 34 7.12 6.41 -6.19
CA ILE A 34 7.95 5.37 -6.83
C ILE A 34 9.34 5.30 -6.16
N GLY A 35 9.92 6.44 -5.79
CA GLY A 35 11.21 6.51 -5.11
C GLY A 35 11.22 5.78 -3.75
N GLU A 36 10.16 5.91 -2.96
CA GLU A 36 10.01 5.18 -1.69
C GLU A 36 9.90 3.67 -1.91
N ILE A 37 9.11 3.24 -2.90
CA ILE A 37 9.00 1.81 -3.25
C ILE A 37 10.36 1.23 -3.69
N ILE A 38 11.10 1.96 -4.54
CA ILE A 38 12.46 1.56 -4.97
C ILE A 38 13.40 1.45 -3.77
N ALA A 39 13.35 2.42 -2.86
CA ALA A 39 14.18 2.41 -1.66
C ALA A 39 13.90 1.16 -0.81
N TRP A 40 12.63 0.83 -0.58
CA TRP A 40 12.26 -0.38 0.17
C TRP A 40 12.67 -1.67 -0.54
N ALA A 41 12.60 -1.71 -1.88
CA ALA A 41 13.04 -2.85 -2.67
C ALA A 41 14.56 -3.06 -2.58
N LYS A 42 15.35 -1.98 -2.63
CA LYS A 42 16.82 -2.03 -2.49
C LYS A 42 17.27 -2.58 -1.14
N GLU A 43 16.47 -2.42 -0.08
CA GLU A 43 16.78 -3.02 1.22
C GLU A 43 16.76 -4.56 1.18
N ARG A 44 15.93 -5.16 0.33
CA ARG A 44 15.84 -6.62 0.17
C ARG A 44 16.69 -7.14 -0.98
N ILE A 45 16.88 -6.32 -2.03
CA ILE A 45 17.67 -6.66 -3.21
C ILE A 45 18.69 -5.53 -3.43
N PRO A 46 19.84 -5.54 -2.72
CA PRO A 46 20.86 -4.49 -2.85
C PRO A 46 21.41 -4.33 -4.28
N ALA A 47 21.39 -5.40 -5.06
CA ALA A 47 21.83 -5.41 -6.46
C ALA A 47 20.78 -4.83 -7.45
N LEU A 48 19.61 -4.40 -6.97
CA LEU A 48 18.55 -3.84 -7.81
C LEU A 48 19.06 -2.58 -8.53
N LYS A 49 19.07 -2.66 -9.86
CA LYS A 49 19.39 -1.53 -10.75
C LYS A 49 18.12 -0.78 -11.10
N VAL A 50 18.18 0.55 -11.01
CA VAL A 50 17.10 1.44 -11.40
C VAL A 50 17.69 2.60 -12.16
N GLU A 51 17.09 2.93 -13.29
CA GLU A 51 17.45 4.06 -14.14
C GLU A 51 16.21 4.89 -14.47
N VAL A 52 16.43 6.17 -14.74
CA VAL A 52 15.39 7.08 -15.23
C VAL A 52 15.65 7.31 -16.70
N THR A 53 14.72 6.90 -17.55
CA THR A 53 14.79 6.98 -19.01
C THR A 53 13.60 7.75 -19.57
N PRO A 54 13.64 8.18 -20.85
CA PRO A 54 12.48 8.69 -21.57
C PRO A 54 11.29 7.71 -21.49
N GLY A 55 10.07 8.24 -21.59
CA GLY A 55 8.84 7.48 -21.33
C GLY A 55 8.64 6.29 -22.28
N GLU A 56 9.13 6.40 -23.51
CA GLU A 56 9.13 5.34 -24.52
C GLU A 56 9.97 4.10 -24.14
N ASP A 57 11.00 4.29 -23.31
CA ASP A 57 11.93 3.25 -22.88
C ASP A 57 11.69 2.79 -21.43
N ALA A 58 10.80 3.47 -20.70
CA ALA A 58 10.55 3.22 -19.29
C ALA A 58 9.57 2.06 -19.05
N ASN A 59 9.88 1.18 -18.09
CA ASN A 59 8.94 0.14 -17.65
C ASN A 59 7.82 0.69 -16.75
N ILE A 60 8.06 1.83 -16.11
CA ILE A 60 7.11 2.48 -15.21
C ILE A 60 7.03 3.95 -15.62
N VAL A 61 5.87 4.37 -16.11
CA VAL A 61 5.59 5.76 -16.48
C VAL A 61 4.55 6.32 -15.52
N GLN A 62 4.86 7.44 -14.88
CA GLN A 62 3.94 8.14 -14.00
C GLN A 62 3.88 9.61 -14.36
N ASP A 63 2.66 10.12 -14.60
CA ASP A 63 2.45 11.53 -14.85
C ASP A 63 2.62 12.32 -13.54
N VAL A 64 3.69 13.13 -13.48
CA VAL A 64 4.02 13.98 -12.33
C VAL A 64 3.05 15.13 -12.13
N SER A 65 2.11 15.39 -13.05
CA SER A 65 1.01 16.33 -12.84
C SER A 65 -0.16 15.69 -12.07
N LEU A 66 -0.25 14.35 -12.09
CA LEU A 66 -1.31 13.56 -11.45
C LEU A 66 -0.94 13.04 -10.06
N LYS A 67 -0.10 13.77 -9.31
CA LYS A 67 0.38 13.36 -7.96
C LYS A 67 -0.76 13.22 -6.93
N GLY A 68 -1.89 13.91 -7.17
CA GLY A 68 -3.08 13.85 -6.34
C GLY A 68 -4.21 13.00 -6.93
N GLY A 69 -3.90 12.11 -7.89
CA GLY A 69 -4.89 11.36 -8.66
C GLY A 69 -5.94 10.61 -7.81
N MET A 70 -6.96 10.10 -8.49
CA MET A 70 -8.17 9.43 -7.95
C MET A 70 -7.94 8.34 -6.88
N TRP A 71 -6.70 7.86 -6.73
CA TRP A 71 -6.23 6.81 -5.82
C TRP A 71 -5.15 7.29 -4.84
N GLY A 72 -5.13 8.59 -4.51
CA GLY A 72 -4.25 9.17 -3.50
C GLY A 72 -4.51 8.63 -2.08
N ALA A 73 -3.96 9.31 -1.07
CA ALA A 73 -4.19 9.00 0.34
C ALA A 73 -5.70 9.05 0.68
N TYR A 74 -6.38 7.90 0.63
CA TYR A 74 -7.79 7.81 1.00
C TYR A 74 -7.98 8.26 2.45
N ASP A 75 -9.01 9.07 2.69
CA ASP A 75 -9.43 9.36 4.05
C ASP A 75 -9.96 8.07 4.71
N ILE A 76 -9.24 7.62 5.73
CA ILE A 76 -9.54 6.44 6.54
C ILE A 76 -10.08 6.80 7.94
N ALA A 77 -10.41 8.07 8.19
CA ALA A 77 -10.84 8.54 9.51
C ALA A 77 -12.08 7.79 10.04
N ARG A 78 -12.99 7.35 9.16
CA ARG A 78 -14.21 6.62 9.56
C ARG A 78 -13.89 5.28 10.22
N ILE A 79 -13.07 4.44 9.55
CA ILE A 79 -12.71 3.13 10.11
C ILE A 79 -11.83 3.32 11.35
N MET A 80 -10.98 4.34 11.35
CA MET A 80 -10.13 4.66 12.49
C MET A 80 -10.89 5.13 13.74
N ARG A 81 -12.07 5.73 13.54
CA ARG A 81 -12.94 6.24 14.60
C ARG A 81 -13.81 5.14 15.18
N ASP A 82 -14.44 4.36 14.32
CA ASP A 82 -15.40 3.33 14.73
C ASP A 82 -14.72 2.02 15.11
N THR A 83 -13.45 1.85 14.75
CA THR A 83 -12.64 0.68 15.07
C THR A 83 -11.25 1.09 15.59
N ALA A 84 -10.59 0.19 16.32
CA ALA A 84 -9.18 0.36 16.70
C ALA A 84 -8.21 0.06 15.55
N TRP A 85 -8.70 -0.36 14.38
CA TRP A 85 -7.85 -0.77 13.27
C TRP A 85 -7.07 0.41 12.68
N ARG A 86 -5.83 0.13 12.28
CA ARG A 86 -4.94 1.03 11.54
C ARG A 86 -4.25 0.22 10.44
N PRO A 87 -3.99 0.80 9.26
CA PRO A 87 -3.19 0.12 8.27
C PRO A 87 -1.78 -0.09 8.79
N ARG A 88 -1.17 -1.22 8.42
CA ARG A 88 0.26 -1.43 8.61
C ARG A 88 1.07 -0.39 7.81
N PRO A 89 2.25 0.03 8.30
CA PRO A 89 3.18 0.84 7.50
C PRO A 89 3.44 0.25 6.11
N GLY A 90 3.44 1.10 5.09
CA GLY A 90 3.53 0.68 3.69
C GLY A 90 4.77 -0.18 3.38
N LYS A 91 5.91 0.19 3.96
CA LYS A 91 7.17 -0.57 3.86
C LYS A 91 7.03 -2.01 4.36
N GLU A 92 6.42 -2.21 5.52
CA GLU A 92 6.24 -3.54 6.10
C GLU A 92 5.28 -4.40 5.26
N ALA A 93 4.20 -3.80 4.75
CA ALA A 93 3.28 -4.49 3.85
C ALA A 93 3.97 -4.90 2.53
N PHE A 94 4.80 -4.01 1.98
CA PHE A 94 5.59 -4.29 0.77
C PHE A 94 6.60 -5.42 0.99
N HIS A 95 7.36 -5.37 2.09
CA HIS A 95 8.31 -6.43 2.44
C HIS A 95 7.64 -7.77 2.70
N ALA A 96 6.51 -7.79 3.42
CA ALA A 96 5.75 -9.02 3.64
C ALA A 96 5.32 -9.67 2.31
N TYR A 97 4.99 -8.87 1.30
CA TYR A 97 4.65 -9.37 -0.02
C TYR A 97 5.88 -9.92 -0.78
N MET A 98 7.04 -9.26 -0.69
CA MET A 98 8.31 -9.79 -1.23
C MET A 98 8.70 -11.12 -0.58
N ASP A 99 8.53 -11.22 0.74
CA ASP A 99 8.81 -12.44 1.50
C ASP A 99 7.86 -13.57 1.05
N TRP A 100 6.58 -13.27 0.79
CA TRP A 100 5.62 -14.22 0.23
C TRP A 100 6.01 -14.70 -1.18
N ILE A 101 6.38 -13.79 -2.10
CA ILE A 101 6.85 -14.16 -3.45
C ILE A 101 8.05 -15.09 -3.34
N SER A 102 9.03 -14.74 -2.51
CA SER A 102 10.26 -15.53 -2.35
C SER A 102 9.96 -16.95 -1.87
N ALA A 103 8.97 -17.11 -0.98
CA ALA A 103 8.58 -18.39 -0.42
C ALA A 103 7.67 -19.25 -1.31
N ASN A 104 6.98 -18.67 -2.30
CA ASN A 104 5.90 -19.36 -3.03
C ASN A 104 6.04 -19.33 -4.56
N GLU A 105 6.75 -18.36 -5.12
CA GLU A 105 6.85 -18.12 -6.57
C GLU A 105 8.25 -18.46 -7.12
N THR A 106 9.01 -19.30 -6.42
CA THR A 106 10.26 -19.83 -6.99
C THR A 106 9.94 -20.79 -8.13
N LYS A 107 10.51 -20.50 -9.32
CA LYS A 107 10.54 -21.43 -10.46
C LYS A 107 11.11 -22.79 -10.09
#